data_AF-A0A9P5V2W3-F1
#
_entry.id   AF-A0A9P5V2W3-F1
#
_cell.length_a   1.000
_cell.length_b   1.000
_cell.length_c   1.000
_cell.angle_alpha   90.00
_cell.angle_beta   90.00
_cell.angle_gamma   90.00
#
_symmetry.space_group_name_H-M   'P 1'
#
loop_
_entity.id
_entity.type
_entity.pdbx_description
1 polymer ?
#
loop_
_entity_poly.entity_id
_entity_poly.type
_entity_poly.pdbx_seq_one_letter_code
_entity_poly.pdbx_strand_id
1 'polypeptide(L)'
;MASTLSGVRSRQVEEWNVKVSISAVDYVAGTVYGHMEAMDVPMSVSNVVTFWEGEIIDFENHTLWTRKWSAKERTDLDHWRRLEAFRGMDEKHIIKGADNGRLRGQVTQKYIFMRWKERHFVNVSEHTSGLTIAGFYYLSMRRSDGYVEGFYYDQASTPFQHLALNPTFETTGFSSSIFELA
;
A
#
# COMPACT_ATOMS: atom_id res chain seq x y z
N MET A 1 46.64 11.79 -23.21
CA MET A 1 45.39 11.10 -23.62
C MET A 1 44.82 10.42 -22.38
N ALA A 2 43.99 11.12 -21.61
CA ALA A 2 43.30 10.54 -20.45
C ALA A 2 41.85 10.28 -20.87
N SER A 3 41.48 9.00 -20.97
CA SER A 3 40.12 8.57 -21.28
C SER A 3 39.29 8.57 -20.01
N THR A 4 38.32 9.47 -19.92
CA THR A 4 37.28 9.46 -18.89
C THR A 4 36.28 8.35 -19.22
N LEU A 5 36.31 7.26 -18.47
CA LEU A 5 35.25 6.26 -18.49
C LEU A 5 34.11 6.77 -17.61
N SER A 6 33.04 7.27 -18.22
CA SER A 6 31.78 7.52 -17.52
C SER A 6 31.15 6.18 -17.17
N GLY A 7 31.22 5.84 -15.88
CA GLY A 7 30.55 4.66 -15.33
C GLY A 7 29.05 4.74 -15.62
N VAL A 8 28.51 3.69 -16.24
CA VAL A 8 27.07 3.45 -16.29
C VAL A 8 26.62 3.33 -14.83
N ARG A 9 25.87 4.32 -14.33
CA ARG A 9 25.12 4.15 -13.08
C ARG A 9 24.13 3.03 -13.33
N SER A 10 24.46 1.84 -12.83
CA SER A 10 23.44 0.83 -12.57
C SER A 10 22.36 1.53 -11.75
N ARG A 11 21.13 1.47 -12.23
CA ARG A 11 19.95 1.98 -11.53
C ARG A 11 19.87 1.16 -10.25
N GLN A 12 20.44 1.67 -9.16
CA GLN A 12 20.32 1.03 -7.86
C GLN A 12 18.82 0.86 -7.60
N VAL A 13 18.41 -0.37 -7.30
CA VAL A 13 17.08 -0.63 -6.78
C VAL A 13 17.05 0.08 -5.43
N GLU A 14 16.27 1.14 -5.32
CA GLU A 14 16.05 1.84 -4.06
C GLU A 14 15.17 0.94 -3.20
N GLU A 15 15.81 0.17 -2.32
CA GLU A 15 15.13 -0.63 -1.30
C GLU A 15 15.02 0.19 -0.02
N TRP A 16 13.80 0.45 0.41
CA TRP A 16 13.50 1.19 1.62
C TRP A 16 13.05 0.24 2.71
N ASN A 17 13.68 0.32 3.88
CA ASN A 17 13.12 -0.29 5.07
C ASN A 17 11.95 0.55 5.55
N VAL A 18 10.80 -0.09 5.71
CA VAL A 18 9.59 0.57 6.21
C VAL A 18 8.97 -0.21 7.36
N LYS A 19 8.41 0.51 8.31
CA LYS A 19 7.59 -0.02 9.40
C LYS A 19 6.20 0.55 9.25
N VAL A 20 5.19 -0.31 9.26
CA VAL A 20 3.79 0.10 9.20
C VAL A 20 3.10 -0.30 10.50
N SER A 21 2.28 0.61 11.02
CA SER A 21 1.39 0.34 12.15
C SER A 21 -0.06 0.64 11.77
N ILE A 22 -0.97 -0.24 12.16
CA ILE A 22 -2.41 -0.01 12.04
C ILE A 22 -2.90 0.58 13.36
N SER A 23 -3.50 1.75 13.32
CA SER A 23 -3.95 2.49 14.50
C SER A 23 -5.43 2.29 14.80
N ALA A 24 -6.29 2.22 13.78
CA ALA A 24 -7.73 2.06 13.95
C ALA A 24 -8.39 1.46 12.71
N VAL A 25 -9.56 0.84 12.88
CA VAL A 25 -10.41 0.33 11.80
C VAL A 25 -11.86 0.73 12.05
N ASP A 26 -12.46 1.40 11.09
CA ASP A 26 -13.91 1.59 11.01
C ASP A 26 -14.48 0.56 10.03
N TYR A 27 -15.04 -0.52 10.59
CA TYR A 27 -15.62 -1.60 9.80
C TYR A 27 -16.91 -1.21 9.07
N VAL A 28 -17.63 -0.20 9.55
CA VAL A 28 -18.88 0.26 8.93
C VAL A 28 -18.56 1.06 7.67
N ALA A 29 -17.60 1.98 7.77
CA ALA A 29 -17.13 2.76 6.64
C ALA A 29 -16.14 2.01 5.72
N GLY A 30 -15.72 0.80 6.09
CA GLY A 30 -14.70 0.06 5.36
C GLY A 30 -13.35 0.78 5.32
N THR A 31 -13.00 1.51 6.38
CA THR A 31 -11.81 2.36 6.44
C THR A 31 -10.81 1.89 7.50
N VAL A 32 -9.52 1.97 7.23
CA VAL A 32 -8.42 1.63 8.13
C VAL A 32 -7.42 2.78 8.19
N TYR A 33 -6.82 3.02 9.35
CA TYR A 33 -5.91 4.14 9.59
C TYR A 33 -4.59 3.65 10.16
N GLY A 34 -3.52 4.38 9.90
CA GLY A 34 -2.23 4.05 10.48
C GLY A 34 -1.10 4.99 10.12
N HIS A 35 0.10 4.54 10.44
CA HIS A 35 1.33 5.27 10.16
C HIS A 35 2.29 4.39 9.38
N MET A 36 3.05 5.01 8.47
CA MET A 36 4.19 4.40 7.79
C MET A 36 5.43 5.19 8.19
N GLU A 37 6.46 4.48 8.60
CA GLU A 37 7.78 5.03 8.91
C GLU A 37 8.74 4.50 7.84
N ALA A 38 9.44 5.38 7.16
CA ALA A 38 10.50 5.06 6.21
C ALA A 38 11.87 5.38 6.82
N MET A 39 12.76 4.40 6.85
CA MET A 39 14.12 4.55 7.37
C MET A 39 15.12 4.95 6.27
N ASP A 40 16.22 5.59 6.69
CA ASP A 40 17.40 5.86 5.86
C ASP A 40 17.15 6.69 4.59
N VAL A 41 16.12 7.55 4.61
CA VAL A 41 15.77 8.44 3.50
C VAL A 41 16.93 9.44 3.24
N PRO A 42 17.54 9.49 2.02
CA PRO A 42 18.81 10.15 1.73
C PRO A 42 18.86 11.64 2.06
N MET A 43 17.70 12.29 2.02
CA MET A 43 17.56 13.72 2.23
C MET A 43 17.05 14.04 3.64
N SER A 44 16.75 13.03 4.46
CA SER A 44 16.20 13.20 5.81
C SER A 44 17.26 12.85 6.86
N VAL A 45 17.30 13.65 7.92
CA VAL A 45 18.19 13.44 9.08
C VAL A 45 17.60 12.46 10.11
N SER A 46 16.33 12.07 9.91
CA SER A 46 15.59 11.12 10.74
C SER A 46 14.69 10.25 9.88
N ASN A 47 14.13 9.19 10.46
CA ASN A 47 13.05 8.44 9.82
C ASN A 47 11.92 9.39 9.41
N VAL A 48 11.27 9.12 8.28
CA VAL A 48 10.13 9.90 7.79
C VAL A 48 8.86 9.16 8.15
N VAL A 49 7.98 9.80 8.92
CA VAL A 49 6.70 9.24 9.34
C VAL A 49 5.57 9.93 8.61
N THR A 50 4.65 9.15 8.05
CA THR A 50 3.45 9.62 7.37
C THR A 50 2.22 8.98 7.97
N PHE A 51 1.15 9.76 8.06
CA PHE A 51 -0.18 9.24 8.38
C PHE A 51 -0.88 8.82 7.09
N TRP A 52 -1.54 7.67 7.12
CA TRP A 52 -2.30 7.16 5.98
C TRP A 52 -3.72 6.75 6.36
N GLU A 53 -4.60 6.87 5.37
CA GLU A 53 -5.96 6.35 5.40
C GLU A 53 -6.10 5.28 4.33
N GLY A 54 -6.80 4.21 4.65
CA GLY A 54 -6.94 3.04 3.82
C GLY A 54 -8.40 2.66 3.59
N GLU A 55 -8.71 2.28 2.36
CA GLU A 55 -9.99 1.67 2.00
C GLU A 55 -9.85 0.15 2.04
N ILE A 56 -10.78 -0.54 2.69
CA ILE A 56 -10.93 -2.00 2.64
C ILE A 56 -11.88 -2.33 1.49
N ILE A 57 -11.46 -3.19 0.56
CA ILE A 57 -12.32 -3.59 -0.57
C ILE A 57 -13.30 -4.67 -0.09
N ASP A 58 -14.45 -4.21 0.37
CA ASP A 58 -15.55 -5.03 0.88
C ASP A 58 -16.65 -5.30 -0.16
N PHE A 59 -16.58 -4.62 -1.31
CA PHE A 59 -17.60 -4.60 -2.37
C PHE A 59 -18.96 -4.04 -1.94
N GLU A 60 -18.99 -3.29 -0.84
CA GLU A 60 -20.14 -2.56 -0.34
C GLU A 60 -19.85 -1.05 -0.33
N ASN A 61 -18.81 -0.64 0.40
CA ASN A 61 -18.31 0.72 0.44
C ASN A 61 -17.27 0.96 -0.66
N HIS A 62 -16.42 -0.03 -0.91
CA HIS A 62 -15.29 0.09 -1.84
C HIS A 62 -15.17 -1.12 -2.75
N THR A 63 -15.01 -0.87 -4.06
CA THR A 63 -14.82 -1.90 -5.08
C THR A 63 -13.38 -1.92 -5.59
N LEU A 64 -13.03 -2.84 -6.51
CA LEU A 64 -11.67 -2.86 -7.08
C LEU A 64 -11.39 -1.63 -7.96
N TRP A 65 -12.41 -0.94 -8.46
CA TRP A 65 -12.23 0.26 -9.27
C TRP A 65 -12.09 1.50 -8.40
N THR A 66 -10.95 2.17 -8.51
CA THR A 66 -10.58 3.28 -7.63
C THR A 66 -11.40 4.54 -7.94
N ARG A 67 -11.54 4.88 -9.24
CA ARG A 67 -12.31 6.06 -9.72
C ARG A 67 -11.88 7.42 -9.14
N LYS A 68 -10.69 7.48 -8.54
CA LYS A 68 -10.06 8.68 -7.97
C LYS A 68 -8.53 8.54 -8.03
N TRP A 69 -7.81 9.54 -7.53
CA TRP A 69 -6.34 9.53 -7.45
C TRP A 69 -5.66 9.25 -8.80
N SER A 70 -6.26 9.76 -9.88
CA SER A 70 -5.80 9.58 -11.27
C SER A 70 -5.72 8.13 -11.78
N ALA A 71 -6.18 7.15 -11.01
CA ALA A 71 -6.23 5.76 -11.42
C ALA A 71 -7.46 5.48 -12.30
N LYS A 72 -7.21 4.91 -13.48
CA LYS A 72 -8.24 4.43 -14.42
C LYS A 72 -8.42 2.92 -14.26
N GLU A 73 -9.50 2.35 -14.80
CA GLU A 73 -9.75 0.90 -14.73
C GLU A 73 -8.58 0.06 -15.26
N ARG A 74 -7.90 0.53 -16.33
CA ARG A 74 -6.70 -0.15 -16.82
C ARG A 74 -5.57 -0.15 -15.79
N THR A 75 -5.36 0.98 -15.12
CA THR A 75 -4.39 1.12 -14.02
C THR A 75 -4.74 0.17 -12.89
N ASP A 76 -6.00 0.20 -12.41
CA ASP A 76 -6.48 -0.68 -11.35
C ASP A 76 -6.20 -2.15 -11.70
N LEU A 77 -6.59 -2.56 -12.90
CA LEU A 77 -6.43 -3.93 -13.37
C LEU A 77 -4.96 -4.35 -13.47
N ASP A 78 -4.08 -3.48 -14.00
CA ASP A 78 -2.65 -3.75 -14.11
C ASP A 78 -1.97 -3.87 -12.74
N HIS A 79 -2.47 -3.20 -11.70
CA HIS A 79 -1.95 -3.32 -10.34
C HIS A 79 -2.53 -4.53 -9.62
N TRP A 80 -3.85 -4.71 -9.62
CA TRP A 80 -4.50 -5.83 -8.94
C TRP A 80 -3.95 -7.17 -9.44
N ARG A 81 -3.78 -7.35 -10.75
CA ARG A 81 -3.26 -8.58 -11.35
C ARG A 81 -1.82 -8.94 -10.98
N ARG A 82 -1.03 -7.99 -10.47
CA ARG A 82 0.36 -8.24 -10.05
C ARG A 82 0.44 -8.87 -8.67
N LEU A 83 -0.53 -8.56 -7.81
CA LEU A 83 -0.62 -9.15 -6.49
C LEU A 83 -0.81 -10.66 -6.61
N GLU A 84 -0.17 -11.40 -5.71
CA GLU A 84 -0.27 -12.85 -5.63
C GLU A 84 -1.71 -13.36 -5.68
N ALA A 85 -2.62 -12.66 -5.00
CA ALA A 85 -4.04 -12.99 -4.92
C ALA A 85 -4.74 -13.09 -6.29
N PHE A 86 -4.28 -12.36 -7.30
CA PHE A 86 -4.85 -12.33 -8.65
C PHE A 86 -3.87 -12.87 -9.71
N ARG A 87 -2.69 -13.33 -9.30
CA ARG A 87 -1.65 -13.78 -10.23
C ARG A 87 -2.14 -14.99 -11.03
N GLY A 88 -2.10 -14.88 -12.35
CA GLY A 88 -2.57 -15.92 -13.27
C GLY A 88 -4.09 -16.02 -13.42
N MET A 89 -4.87 -15.17 -12.75
CA MET A 89 -6.31 -15.09 -12.95
C MET A 89 -6.64 -14.42 -14.30
N ASP A 90 -7.65 -14.94 -14.99
CA ASP A 90 -8.13 -14.35 -16.24
C ASP A 90 -8.66 -12.93 -16.02
N GLU A 91 -8.23 -12.00 -16.88
CA GLU A 91 -8.60 -10.59 -16.80
C GLU A 91 -10.11 -10.38 -16.83
N LYS A 92 -10.84 -11.14 -17.68
CA LYS A 92 -12.30 -11.00 -17.78
C LYS A 92 -12.98 -11.46 -16.49
N HIS A 93 -12.39 -12.42 -15.78
CA HIS A 93 -12.89 -12.85 -14.49
C HIS A 93 -12.76 -11.74 -13.44
N ILE A 94 -11.59 -11.08 -13.37
CA ILE A 94 -11.37 -9.95 -12.46
C ILE A 94 -12.35 -8.82 -12.77
N ILE A 95 -12.45 -8.40 -14.04
CA ILE A 95 -13.34 -7.32 -14.47
C ILE A 95 -14.80 -7.63 -14.08
N LYS A 96 -15.29 -8.85 -14.35
CA LYS A 96 -16.68 -9.24 -14.04
C LYS A 96 -17.02 -9.22 -12.56
N GLY A 97 -16.02 -9.38 -11.69
CA GLY A 97 -16.21 -9.39 -10.24
C GLY A 97 -15.71 -8.16 -9.52
N ALA A 98 -15.18 -7.17 -10.25
CA ALA A 98 -14.62 -5.96 -9.69
C ALA A 98 -15.65 -5.06 -8.99
N ASP A 99 -16.91 -5.06 -9.44
CA ASP A 99 -17.97 -4.18 -8.92
C ASP A 99 -18.99 -4.84 -7.98
N ASN A 100 -19.20 -6.14 -8.08
CA ASN A 100 -20.40 -6.79 -7.51
C ASN A 100 -20.08 -7.92 -6.54
N GLY A 101 -18.83 -8.02 -6.09
CA GLY A 101 -18.41 -9.06 -5.17
C GLY A 101 -18.56 -10.47 -5.74
N ARG A 102 -18.57 -10.71 -7.05
CA ARG A 102 -18.43 -12.09 -7.57
C ARG A 102 -17.08 -12.73 -7.22
N LEU A 103 -16.09 -11.91 -6.88
CA LEU A 103 -14.83 -12.34 -6.28
C LEU A 103 -14.98 -12.64 -4.76
N ARG A 104 -16.12 -12.27 -4.16
CA ARG A 104 -16.47 -12.59 -2.77
C ARG A 104 -16.57 -14.11 -2.64
N GLY A 105 -15.88 -14.68 -1.65
CA GLY A 105 -15.82 -16.13 -1.43
C GLY A 105 -14.53 -16.79 -1.96
N GLN A 106 -14.10 -16.55 -3.19
CA GLN A 106 -12.92 -17.27 -3.72
C GLN A 106 -11.59 -16.69 -3.23
N VAL A 107 -11.34 -15.42 -3.55
CA VAL A 107 -10.06 -14.78 -3.22
C VAL A 107 -10.15 -14.01 -1.90
N THR A 108 -11.28 -13.37 -1.66
CA THR A 108 -11.56 -12.57 -0.43
C THR A 108 -11.61 -13.39 0.87
N GLN A 109 -11.82 -14.72 0.78
CA GLN A 109 -11.67 -15.62 1.93
C GLN A 109 -10.22 -15.86 2.32
N LYS A 110 -9.28 -15.68 1.38
CA LYS A 110 -7.84 -15.87 1.60
C LYS A 110 -7.10 -14.55 1.77
N TYR A 111 -7.64 -13.47 1.20
CA TYR A 111 -7.01 -12.15 1.17
C TYR A 111 -7.98 -11.05 1.59
N ILE A 112 -7.45 -10.02 2.24
CA ILE A 112 -8.10 -8.72 2.41
C ILE A 112 -7.42 -7.76 1.43
N PHE A 113 -8.21 -7.11 0.58
CA PHE A 113 -7.68 -6.11 -0.34
C PHE A 113 -7.85 -4.72 0.25
N MET A 114 -6.88 -3.86 0.02
CA MET A 114 -6.93 -2.48 0.49
C MET A 114 -6.33 -1.52 -0.53
N ARG A 115 -6.67 -0.24 -0.38
CA ARG A 115 -5.89 0.87 -0.95
C ARG A 115 -5.45 1.81 0.15
N TRP A 116 -4.16 2.09 0.31
CA TRP A 116 -3.67 3.03 1.33
C TRP A 116 -3.18 4.32 0.69
N LYS A 117 -3.68 5.46 1.19
CA LYS A 117 -3.34 6.81 0.75
C LYS A 117 -2.72 7.56 1.93
N GLU A 118 -1.43 7.86 1.83
CA GLU A 118 -0.77 8.80 2.73
C GLU A 118 -1.37 10.19 2.58
N ARG A 119 -1.61 10.86 3.71
CA ARG A 119 -2.31 12.15 3.78
C ARG A 119 -1.37 13.29 4.11
N HIS A 120 -0.46 13.08 5.06
CA HIS A 120 0.48 14.10 5.50
C HIS A 120 1.68 13.47 6.19
N PHE A 121 2.79 14.23 6.21
CA PHE A 121 3.95 13.93 7.03
C PHE A 121 3.67 14.31 8.49
N VAL A 122 4.17 13.50 9.43
CA VAL A 122 3.93 13.68 10.87
C VAL A 122 5.09 14.39 11.56
N ASN A 123 6.32 14.03 11.21
CA ASN A 123 7.53 14.48 11.92
C ASN A 123 8.50 15.31 11.06
N VAL A 124 8.24 15.45 9.76
CA VAL A 124 9.05 16.25 8.83
C VAL A 124 8.14 17.11 7.96
N SER A 125 8.69 18.17 7.35
CA SER A 125 7.97 18.92 6.33
C SER A 125 8.11 18.26 4.95
N GLU A 126 7.16 18.50 4.05
CA GLU A 126 7.20 18.01 2.67
C GLU A 126 8.52 18.37 1.97
N HIS A 127 8.96 19.62 2.12
CA HIS A 127 10.19 20.13 1.49
C HIS A 127 11.49 19.51 2.02
N THR A 128 11.45 18.97 3.25
CA THR A 128 12.63 18.38 3.91
C THR A 128 12.61 16.85 3.90
N SER A 129 11.49 16.23 3.52
CA SER A 129 11.33 14.78 3.54
C SER A 129 12.16 14.08 2.47
N GLY A 130 12.30 14.70 1.30
CA GLY A 130 12.87 14.06 0.11
C GLY A 130 11.99 12.98 -0.51
N LEU A 131 10.74 12.84 -0.07
CA LEU A 131 9.79 11.84 -0.56
C LEU A 131 8.53 12.50 -1.13
N THR A 132 7.88 11.80 -2.05
CA THR A 132 6.52 12.15 -2.48
C THR A 132 5.54 11.17 -1.88
N ILE A 133 4.43 11.71 -1.34
CA ILE A 133 3.29 10.95 -0.84
C ILE A 133 2.03 11.17 -1.70
N ALA A 134 2.22 11.66 -2.93
CA ALA A 134 1.11 12.04 -3.82
C ALA A 134 0.23 10.85 -4.23
N GLY A 135 0.87 9.69 -4.43
CA GLY A 135 0.23 8.45 -4.85
C GLY A 135 -0.46 7.68 -3.73
N PHE A 136 -0.76 6.42 -4.01
CA PHE A 136 -1.38 5.47 -3.10
C PHE A 136 -0.91 4.04 -3.40
N TYR A 137 -1.19 3.12 -2.50
CA TYR A 137 -0.81 1.71 -2.61
C TYR A 137 -2.01 0.84 -2.93
N TYR A 138 -1.88 -0.10 -3.88
CA TYR A 138 -2.77 -1.25 -4.02
C TYR A 138 -2.21 -2.40 -3.19
N LEU A 139 -3.03 -3.01 -2.33
CA LEU A 139 -2.56 -3.95 -1.31
C LEU A 139 -3.43 -5.20 -1.23
N SER A 140 -2.80 -6.33 -0.92
CA SER A 140 -3.45 -7.55 -0.45
C SER A 140 -2.76 -8.07 0.80
N MET A 141 -3.53 -8.26 1.88
CA MET A 141 -3.09 -8.95 3.08
C MET A 141 -3.58 -10.40 3.05
N ARG A 142 -2.66 -11.35 3.14
CA ARG A 142 -2.98 -12.78 3.24
C ARG A 142 -3.46 -13.09 4.65
N ARG A 143 -4.63 -13.71 4.76
CA ARG A 143 -5.27 -13.99 6.05
C ARG A 143 -4.59 -15.10 6.86
N SER A 144 -3.87 -16.01 6.20
CA SER A 144 -3.27 -17.17 6.85
C SER A 144 -2.06 -16.83 7.72
N ASP A 145 -1.31 -15.80 7.35
CA ASP A 145 -0.05 -15.44 8.00
C ASP A 145 0.10 -13.93 8.24
N GLY A 146 -0.81 -13.09 7.74
CA GLY A 146 -0.78 -11.64 7.87
C GLY A 146 0.20 -10.94 6.92
N TYR A 147 0.81 -11.65 5.97
CA TYR A 147 1.71 -11.05 4.98
C TYR A 147 0.97 -10.03 4.11
N VAL A 148 1.54 -8.84 3.95
CA VAL A 148 1.00 -7.78 3.08
C VAL A 148 1.91 -7.62 1.87
N GLU A 149 1.32 -7.72 0.68
CA GLU A 149 1.95 -7.37 -0.59
C GLU A 149 1.24 -6.17 -1.20
N GLY A 150 1.99 -5.26 -1.83
CA GLY A 150 1.41 -4.15 -2.55
C GLY A 150 2.31 -3.52 -3.60
N PHE A 151 1.70 -2.61 -4.35
CA PHE A 151 2.38 -1.79 -5.34
C PHE A 151 1.93 -0.34 -5.22
N TYR A 152 2.90 0.56 -5.14
CA TYR A 152 2.66 2.00 -5.17
C TYR A 152 2.30 2.47 -6.58
N TYR A 153 1.35 3.39 -6.66
CA TYR A 153 0.93 4.07 -7.88
C TYR A 153 0.98 5.59 -7.70
N ASP A 154 1.72 6.23 -8.59
CA ASP A 154 1.68 7.66 -8.87
C ASP A 154 2.11 7.87 -10.34
N GLN A 155 1.52 8.85 -11.01
CA GLN A 155 1.79 9.11 -12.44
C GLN A 155 3.20 9.68 -12.68
N ALA A 156 3.77 10.36 -11.71
CA ALA A 156 5.09 10.99 -11.80
C ALA A 156 6.21 10.11 -11.26
N SER A 157 5.89 8.96 -10.68
CA SER A 157 6.84 8.08 -10.01
C SER A 157 7.24 6.87 -10.86
N THR A 158 8.32 6.18 -10.46
CA THR A 158 8.64 4.87 -11.05
C THR A 158 7.47 3.92 -10.79
N PRO A 159 6.92 3.24 -11.83
CA PRO A 159 5.74 2.40 -11.67
C PRO A 159 6.07 1.12 -10.90
N PHE A 160 5.06 0.58 -10.22
CA PHE A 160 5.12 -0.73 -9.54
C PHE A 160 6.24 -0.85 -8.50
N GLN A 161 6.53 0.23 -7.76
CA GLN A 161 7.38 0.11 -6.57
C GLN A 161 6.70 -0.85 -5.58
N HIS A 162 7.40 -1.92 -5.24
CA HIS A 162 6.86 -3.04 -4.50
C HIS A 162 6.93 -2.78 -2.99
N LEU A 163 5.86 -3.14 -2.29
CA LEU A 163 5.78 -3.13 -0.84
C LEU A 163 5.54 -4.57 -0.36
N ALA A 164 6.39 -5.05 0.53
CA ALA A 164 6.26 -6.36 1.15
C ALA A 164 6.46 -6.23 2.66
N LEU A 165 5.47 -6.63 3.45
CA LEU A 165 5.48 -6.51 4.90
C LEU A 165 5.21 -7.86 5.54
N ASN A 166 6.07 -8.24 6.48
CA ASN A 166 5.82 -9.37 7.37
C ASN A 166 5.21 -8.84 8.68
N PRO A 167 4.16 -9.47 9.22
CA PRO A 167 3.62 -9.06 10.49
C PRO A 167 4.64 -9.30 11.60
N THR A 168 4.73 -8.33 12.50
CA THR A 168 5.51 -8.46 13.72
C THR A 168 4.52 -8.67 14.86
N PHE A 169 4.68 -9.76 15.60
CA PHE A 169 3.92 -10.00 16.83
C PHE A 169 4.83 -9.56 17.98
N GLU A 170 4.61 -8.38 18.54
CA GLU A 170 5.26 -8.04 19.81
C GLU A 170 4.74 -9.01 20.88
N THR A 171 5.62 -9.85 21.41
CA THR A 171 5.30 -10.97 22.32
C THR A 171 5.00 -10.52 23.75
N THR A 172 4.90 -9.23 24.02
CA THR A 172 4.71 -8.68 25.37
C THR A 172 3.77 -7.48 25.36
N GLY A 173 2.47 -7.74 25.47
CA GLY A 173 1.49 -6.70 25.76
C GLY A 173 0.11 -7.06 25.22
N PHE A 174 -0.89 -7.08 26.09
CA PHE A 174 -2.29 -7.20 25.71
C PHE A 174 -2.61 -6.20 24.59
N SER A 175 -3.15 -6.69 23.46
CA SER A 175 -3.85 -5.83 22.51
C SER A 175 -5.14 -5.36 23.19
N SER A 176 -5.06 -4.17 23.79
CA SER A 176 -6.22 -3.47 24.35
C SER A 176 -6.67 -2.46 23.31
N SER A 177 -7.79 -2.76 22.64
CA SER A 177 -8.63 -1.74 22.05
C SER A 177 -9.89 -1.62 22.90
N ILE A 178 -9.85 -0.77 23.93
CA ILE A 178 -11.05 -0.20 24.54
C ILE A 178 -10.86 1.31 24.54
N PHE A 179 -11.54 1.98 23.63
CA PHE A 179 -11.88 3.38 23.78
C PHE A 179 -13.38 3.51 23.50
N GLU A 180 -14.16 3.76 24.55
CA GLU A 180 -15.48 4.36 24.42
C GLU A 180 -15.26 5.87 24.28
N LEU A 181 -15.81 6.47 23.23
CA LEU A 181 -15.99 7.92 23.14
C LEU A 181 -17.47 8.21 23.34
N ALA A 182 -17.75 9.05 24.33
CA ALA A 182 -19.08 9.50 24.75
C ALA A 182 -19.77 10.39 23.71
#